data_AF-A0A7C5YAB9-F1
#
_entry.id   AF-A0A7C5YAB9-F1
#
_cell.length_a   1.000
_cell.length_b   1.000
_cell.length_c   1.000
_cell.angle_alpha   90.00
_cell.angle_beta   90.00
_cell.angle_gamma   90.00
#
_symmetry.space_group_name_H-M   'P 1'
#
loop_
_entity.id
_entity.type
_entity.pdbx_description
1 polymer ?
#
loop_
_entity_poly.entity_id
_entity_poly.type
_entity_poly.pdbx_seq_one_letter_code
_entity_poly.pdbx_strand_id
1 'polypeptide(L)'
;MNSTSNIFIFFDFQNQPVDVQLVYGEIQKYGRIVGGKAYGSWAKHKMASFALYNYGIELIEIPEAEFLPNKKGNDIRLAVDCIETALHNEVINTFFLVTGDADFTALVHKLKSYGKKVIALARTKSASYELVSAVDLFIPYEDIVKNEKLTDPIDRLAEEMEIFLKRSGKEFTIENLSRFLSSFNVNPSKYGVNTLHELGQIIYERKVQKPERLKGIKLALLRSIIFENLNESTLPDFIKDNNFDLSDVKTALDYLISDNVVRIQDGTFEINRTKAFFSTILDKYPVVYTHLLEFVEKVYKAFTAGKVKSLNQLMQSEFKISTSEFRSYLEAIKRSGCLKGIDDSDYISYSTPAKIVTDLENLKLGAFSYYVKRILAQTFVFREELEYIKELVFYNDEQLFNKCIEQLIA
;
A
#
# COMPACT_ATOMS: atom_id res chain seq x y z
N MET A 1 25.36 -23.26 1.89
CA MET A 1 24.17 -22.51 1.44
C MET A 1 23.27 -22.35 2.66
N ASN A 2 23.05 -21.13 3.16
CA ASN A 2 22.11 -20.90 4.26
C ASN A 2 20.70 -21.23 3.76
N SER A 3 20.26 -22.48 3.92
CA SER A 3 18.90 -22.87 3.55
C SER A 3 17.95 -22.12 4.47
N THR A 4 17.21 -21.16 3.91
CA THR A 4 16.08 -20.55 4.59
C THR A 4 15.12 -21.66 5.02
N SER A 5 14.80 -21.71 6.32
CA SER A 5 13.91 -22.73 6.87
C SER A 5 12.52 -22.61 6.23
N ASN A 6 11.88 -23.74 5.90
CA ASN A 6 10.51 -23.77 5.40
C ASN A 6 9.58 -24.10 6.58
N ILE A 7 8.68 -23.16 6.84
CA ILE A 7 7.83 -23.14 8.03
C ILE A 7 6.40 -23.50 7.68
N PHE A 8 5.81 -24.38 8.49
CA PHE A 8 4.36 -24.60 8.49
C PHE A 8 3.78 -24.23 9.86
N ILE A 9 2.67 -23.49 9.87
CA ILE A 9 2.11 -22.90 11.09
C ILE A 9 0.81 -23.61 11.46
N PHE A 10 0.64 -23.91 12.75
CA PHE A 10 -0.62 -24.38 13.32
C PHE A 10 -1.09 -23.40 14.39
N PHE A 11 -2.22 -22.73 14.17
CA PHE A 11 -2.84 -21.84 15.15
C PHE A 11 -3.93 -22.56 15.93
N ASP A 12 -3.74 -22.69 17.24
CA ASP A 12 -4.81 -23.00 18.18
C ASP A 12 -5.55 -21.71 18.57
N PHE A 13 -6.22 -21.10 17.59
CA PHE A 13 -6.80 -19.77 17.74
C PHE A 13 -7.97 -19.75 18.73
N GLN A 14 -8.72 -20.85 18.82
CA GLN A 14 -9.85 -20.97 19.75
C GLN A 14 -9.41 -20.90 21.21
N ASN A 15 -8.39 -21.66 21.60
CA ASN A 15 -7.88 -21.65 22.98
C ASN A 15 -6.96 -20.45 23.23
N GLN A 16 -6.27 -19.98 22.19
CA GLN A 16 -5.32 -18.88 22.29
C GLN A 16 -5.55 -17.81 21.21
N PRO A 17 -6.55 -16.94 21.39
CA PRO A 17 -6.73 -15.78 20.53
C PRO A 17 -5.52 -14.85 20.65
N VAL A 18 -4.90 -14.60 19.50
CA VAL A 18 -3.72 -13.74 19.33
C VAL A 18 -3.97 -12.72 18.24
N ASP A 19 -3.13 -11.70 18.25
CA ASP A 19 -3.00 -10.82 17.11
C ASP A 19 -2.28 -11.55 15.95
N VAL A 20 -3.06 -11.93 14.94
CA VAL A 20 -2.55 -12.72 13.80
C VAL A 20 -1.45 -11.98 13.06
N GLN A 21 -1.54 -10.66 12.90
CA GLN A 21 -0.59 -9.89 12.11
C GLN A 21 0.76 -9.80 12.82
N LEU A 22 0.75 -9.53 14.13
CA LEU A 22 1.96 -9.52 14.95
C LEU A 22 2.61 -10.90 14.98
N VAL A 23 1.82 -11.95 15.21
CA VAL A 23 2.33 -13.32 15.26
C VAL A 23 2.89 -13.75 13.91
N TYR A 24 2.18 -13.50 12.81
CA TYR A 24 2.67 -13.85 11.47
C TYR A 24 3.97 -13.10 11.14
N GLY A 25 4.03 -11.79 11.44
CA GLY A 25 5.23 -10.97 11.24
C GLY A 25 6.43 -11.44 12.07
N GLU A 26 6.21 -11.93 13.30
CA GLU A 26 7.25 -12.56 14.10
C GLU A 26 7.74 -13.87 13.47
N ILE A 27 6.83 -14.75 13.06
CA ILE A 27 7.16 -16.06 12.47
C ILE A 27 8.00 -15.92 11.19
N GLN A 28 7.73 -14.89 10.37
CA GLN A 28 8.49 -14.61 9.15
C GLN A 28 9.99 -14.39 9.37
N LYS A 29 10.41 -14.00 10.58
CA LYS A 29 11.84 -13.82 10.92
C LYS A 29 12.61 -15.13 10.96
N TYR A 30 11.92 -16.27 11.09
CA TYR A 30 12.53 -17.59 11.26
C TYR A 30 12.68 -18.36 9.94
N GLY A 31 12.07 -17.90 8.85
CA GLY A 31 12.11 -18.60 7.58
C GLY A 31 10.96 -18.27 6.63
N ARG A 32 10.90 -19.00 5.52
CA ARG A 32 9.83 -18.91 4.53
C ARG A 32 8.62 -19.68 5.02
N ILE A 33 7.51 -19.00 5.25
CA ILE A 33 6.22 -19.63 5.54
C ILE A 33 5.70 -20.25 4.24
N VAL A 34 5.53 -21.58 4.23
CA VAL A 34 5.05 -22.34 3.06
C VAL A 34 3.59 -22.73 3.16
N GLY A 35 2.98 -22.57 4.34
CA GLY A 35 1.57 -22.79 4.59
C GLY A 35 1.25 -22.76 6.08
N GLY A 36 -0.02 -22.99 6.40
CA GLY A 36 -0.46 -23.19 7.76
C GLY A 36 -1.93 -23.52 7.84
N LYS A 37 -2.36 -23.96 9.02
CA LYS A 37 -3.75 -24.21 9.39
C LYS A 37 -4.07 -23.46 10.68
N ALA A 38 -5.27 -22.90 10.77
CA ALA A 38 -5.77 -22.25 11.96
C ALA A 38 -7.10 -22.87 12.40
N TYR A 39 -7.27 -23.10 13.69
CA TYR A 39 -8.42 -23.79 14.27
C TYR A 39 -9.19 -22.80 15.14
N GLY A 40 -10.43 -22.50 14.76
CA GLY A 40 -11.20 -21.46 15.43
C GLY A 40 -12.65 -21.35 14.97
N SER A 41 -13.44 -20.63 15.75
CA SER A 41 -14.82 -20.23 15.45
C SER A 41 -14.81 -18.94 14.64
N TRP A 42 -14.81 -19.04 13.30
CA TRP A 42 -14.51 -17.89 12.44
C TRP A 42 -15.68 -16.93 12.30
N ALA A 43 -16.90 -17.37 12.60
CA ALA A 43 -18.09 -16.53 12.61
C ALA A 43 -17.95 -15.33 13.56
N LYS A 44 -17.28 -15.51 14.71
CA LYS A 44 -17.03 -14.47 15.72
C LYS A 44 -15.79 -13.63 15.42
N HIS A 45 -14.84 -14.18 14.68
CA HIS A 45 -13.50 -13.59 14.46
C HIS A 45 -13.24 -13.26 12.99
N LYS A 46 -14.21 -12.60 12.32
CA LYS A 46 -14.18 -12.34 10.87
C LYS A 46 -12.94 -11.58 10.37
N MET A 47 -12.43 -10.63 11.16
CA MET A 47 -11.22 -9.87 10.77
C MET A 47 -9.97 -10.75 10.85
N ALA A 48 -9.83 -11.53 11.92
CA ALA A 48 -8.71 -12.46 12.08
C ALA A 48 -8.75 -13.59 11.04
N SER A 49 -9.93 -14.14 10.74
CA SER A 49 -10.09 -15.17 9.73
C SER A 49 -9.67 -14.68 8.35
N PHE A 50 -10.05 -13.45 7.98
CA PHE A 50 -9.60 -12.89 6.71
C PHE A 50 -8.10 -12.58 6.69
N ALA A 51 -7.52 -12.08 7.78
CA ALA A 51 -6.08 -11.87 7.87
C ALA A 51 -5.32 -13.19 7.66
N LEU A 52 -5.73 -14.27 8.34
CA LEU A 52 -5.19 -15.63 8.17
C LEU A 52 -5.33 -16.11 6.72
N TYR A 53 -6.53 -15.99 6.14
CA TYR A 53 -6.77 -16.35 4.73
C TYR A 53 -5.84 -15.59 3.79
N ASN A 54 -5.62 -14.29 4.05
CA ASN A 54 -4.73 -13.47 3.22
C ASN A 54 -3.27 -13.89 3.29
N TYR A 55 -2.85 -14.43 4.42
CA TYR A 55 -1.54 -15.02 4.62
C TYR A 55 -1.41 -16.43 4.07
N GLY A 56 -2.46 -16.96 3.41
CA GLY A 56 -2.47 -18.32 2.87
C GLY A 56 -2.59 -19.39 3.96
N ILE A 57 -3.12 -19.03 5.12
CA ILE A 57 -3.40 -19.97 6.21
C ILE A 57 -4.80 -20.53 6.02
N GLU A 58 -4.90 -21.85 5.98
CA GLU A 58 -6.17 -22.56 5.88
C GLU A 58 -6.99 -22.39 7.16
N LEU A 59 -8.26 -22.06 7.00
CA LEU A 59 -9.19 -21.88 8.12
C LEU A 59 -9.96 -23.17 8.38
N ILE A 60 -9.69 -23.79 9.52
CA ILE A 60 -10.42 -24.96 10.01
C ILE A 60 -11.51 -24.45 10.96
N GLU A 61 -12.76 -24.49 10.51
CA GLU A 61 -13.91 -24.10 11.32
C GLU A 61 -14.10 -25.09 12.46
N ILE A 62 -14.13 -24.55 13.67
CA ILE A 62 -14.52 -25.28 14.87
C ILE A 62 -15.81 -24.66 15.42
N PRO A 63 -16.95 -25.38 15.31
CA PRO A 63 -18.22 -24.91 15.85
C PRO A 63 -18.13 -24.75 17.37
N GLU A 64 -18.49 -23.56 17.86
CA GLU A 64 -18.75 -23.38 19.28
C GLU A 64 -20.11 -24.00 19.63
N ALA A 65 -20.09 -25.13 20.33
CA ALA A 65 -21.28 -25.63 20.99
C ALA A 65 -21.36 -25.01 22.39
N GLU A 66 -22.09 -23.90 22.54
CA GLU A 66 -22.33 -23.23 23.83
C GLU A 66 -22.80 -24.18 24.96
N PHE A 67 -23.37 -25.33 24.59
CA PHE A 67 -23.96 -26.30 25.52
C PHE A 67 -23.39 -27.72 25.43
N LEU A 68 -22.38 -27.99 24.59
CA LEU A 68 -21.74 -29.31 24.52
C LEU A 68 -20.29 -29.26 25.00
N PRO A 69 -19.93 -30.06 26.02
CA PRO A 69 -18.56 -30.16 26.50
C PRO A 69 -17.74 -31.02 25.55
N ASN A 70 -17.29 -30.47 24.42
CA ASN A 70 -16.31 -31.17 23.59
C ASN A 70 -15.11 -30.28 23.28
N LYS A 71 -14.39 -29.91 24.34
CA LYS A 71 -13.17 -29.10 24.27
C LYS A 71 -11.97 -29.81 23.62
N LYS A 72 -11.95 -31.16 23.57
CA LYS A 72 -10.77 -31.95 23.17
C LYS A 72 -10.70 -32.39 21.70
N GLY A 73 -11.80 -32.26 20.94
CA GLY A 73 -11.84 -32.70 19.54
C GLY A 73 -10.90 -31.90 18.62
N ASN A 74 -10.65 -30.64 18.98
CA ASN A 74 -9.83 -29.71 18.21
C ASN A 74 -8.36 -30.05 18.31
N ASP A 75 -7.89 -30.34 19.52
CA ASP A 75 -6.48 -30.64 19.79
C ASP A 75 -6.06 -31.94 19.07
N ILE A 76 -6.95 -32.94 19.08
CA ILE A 76 -6.75 -34.18 18.33
C ILE A 76 -6.65 -33.90 16.83
N ARG A 77 -7.57 -33.10 16.27
CA ARG A 77 -7.58 -32.80 14.85
C ARG A 77 -6.32 -32.03 14.43
N LEU A 78 -5.94 -31.01 15.20
CA LEU A 78 -4.72 -30.24 14.97
C LEU A 78 -3.49 -31.15 15.00
N ALA A 79 -3.38 -32.04 15.99
CA ALA A 79 -2.27 -32.98 16.09
C ALA A 79 -2.21 -33.95 14.89
N VAL A 80 -3.36 -34.48 14.45
CA VAL A 80 -3.45 -35.36 13.27
C VAL A 80 -3.00 -34.61 12.01
N ASP A 81 -3.54 -33.43 11.77
CA ASP A 81 -3.17 -32.59 10.62
C ASP A 81 -1.67 -32.24 10.62
N CYS A 82 -1.10 -32.00 11.79
CA CYS A 82 0.32 -31.69 11.95
C CYS A 82 1.22 -32.89 11.61
N ILE A 83 0.89 -34.09 12.09
CA ILE A 83 1.61 -35.32 11.72
C ILE A 83 1.44 -35.63 10.22
N GLU A 84 0.23 -35.52 9.68
CA GLU A 84 -0.02 -35.72 8.26
C GLU A 84 0.85 -34.78 7.40
N THR A 85 0.90 -33.50 7.77
CA THR A 85 1.73 -32.49 7.10
C THR A 85 3.21 -32.84 7.18
N ALA A 86 3.69 -33.28 8.33
CA ALA A 86 5.10 -33.67 8.53
C ALA A 86 5.50 -34.90 7.69
N LEU A 87 4.57 -35.83 7.46
CA LEU A 87 4.80 -37.06 6.70
C LEU A 87 4.72 -36.85 5.19
N HIS A 88 3.80 -36.01 4.71
CA HIS A 88 3.58 -35.82 3.27
C HIS A 88 4.42 -34.71 2.64
N ASN A 89 5.08 -33.88 3.45
CA ASN A 89 5.84 -32.73 2.96
C ASN A 89 7.22 -32.65 3.64
N GLU A 90 8.18 -33.34 3.02
CA GLU A 90 9.57 -33.38 3.49
C GLU A 90 10.27 -32.02 3.44
N VAL A 91 9.81 -31.11 2.57
CA VAL A 91 10.39 -29.78 2.38
C VAL A 91 10.19 -28.90 3.61
N ILE A 92 9.15 -29.15 4.41
CA ILE A 92 8.91 -28.48 5.69
C ILE A 92 9.91 -29.02 6.72
N ASN A 93 10.71 -28.14 7.29
CA ASN A 93 11.70 -28.50 8.30
C ASN A 93 11.47 -27.82 9.66
N THR A 94 10.56 -26.83 9.73
CA THR A 94 10.16 -26.18 10.98
C THR A 94 8.65 -26.12 11.11
N PHE A 95 8.14 -26.52 12.29
CA PHE A 95 6.74 -26.41 12.67
C PHE A 95 6.59 -25.32 13.73
N PHE A 96 5.71 -24.36 13.47
CA PHE A 96 5.33 -23.32 14.41
C PHE A 96 3.97 -23.66 15.02
N LEU A 97 3.93 -23.89 16.33
CA LEU A 97 2.71 -24.17 17.09
C LEU A 97 2.32 -22.92 17.88
N VAL A 98 1.21 -22.28 17.52
CA VAL A 98 0.69 -21.13 18.26
C VAL A 98 -0.28 -21.64 19.33
N THR A 99 0.27 -22.24 20.37
CA THR A 99 -0.45 -22.84 21.52
C THR A 99 0.48 -22.94 22.73
N GLY A 100 -0.13 -22.88 23.93
CA GLY A 100 0.54 -23.12 25.21
C GLY A 100 0.17 -24.46 25.85
N ASP A 101 -0.68 -25.26 25.21
CA ASP A 101 -1.28 -26.45 25.82
C ASP A 101 -0.29 -27.64 25.95
N ALA A 102 -0.21 -28.21 27.16
CA ALA A 102 0.62 -29.36 27.47
C ALA A 102 0.22 -30.62 26.67
N ASP A 103 -1.05 -30.73 26.26
CA ASP A 103 -1.57 -31.89 25.52
C ASP A 103 -0.84 -32.08 24.16
N PHE A 104 -0.20 -31.05 23.62
CA PHE A 104 0.63 -31.14 22.41
C PHE A 104 2.07 -31.63 22.64
N THR A 105 2.51 -31.88 23.87
CA THR A 105 3.88 -32.33 24.17
C THR A 105 4.25 -33.63 23.42
N ALA A 106 3.32 -34.58 23.33
CA ALA A 106 3.53 -35.81 22.57
C ALA A 106 3.72 -35.56 21.06
N LEU A 107 2.98 -34.61 20.49
CA LEU A 107 3.14 -34.16 19.11
C LEU A 107 4.53 -33.55 18.89
N VAL A 108 4.98 -32.68 19.79
CA VAL A 108 6.31 -32.06 19.73
C VAL A 108 7.42 -33.11 19.68
N HIS A 109 7.39 -34.09 20.59
CA HIS A 109 8.37 -35.17 20.60
C HIS A 109 8.35 -35.99 19.31
N LYS A 110 7.15 -36.24 18.76
CA LYS A 110 7.02 -36.99 17.52
C LYS A 110 7.59 -36.24 16.31
N LEU A 111 7.29 -34.94 16.18
CA LEU A 111 7.87 -34.07 15.14
C LEU A 111 9.40 -34.03 15.23
N LYS A 112 9.95 -33.89 16.44
CA LYS A 112 11.40 -33.92 16.67
C LYS A 112 12.03 -35.27 16.30
N SER A 113 11.33 -36.38 16.58
CA SER A 113 11.77 -37.71 16.15
C SER A 113 11.83 -37.87 14.62
N TYR A 114 11.08 -37.05 13.88
CA TYR A 114 11.14 -36.96 12.42
C TYR A 114 12.17 -35.94 11.91
N GLY A 115 13.03 -35.42 12.80
CA GLY A 115 14.06 -34.44 12.45
C GLY A 115 13.52 -33.04 12.16
N LYS A 116 12.28 -32.74 12.56
CA LYS A 116 11.67 -31.41 12.41
C LYS A 116 12.02 -30.54 13.60
N LYS A 117 12.31 -29.27 13.34
CA LYS A 117 12.41 -28.24 14.39
C LYS A 117 10.99 -27.83 14.81
N VAL A 118 10.75 -27.69 16.10
CA VAL A 118 9.44 -27.28 16.64
C VAL A 118 9.61 -26.01 17.47
N ILE A 119 8.87 -24.97 17.11
CA ILE A 119 8.84 -23.69 17.80
C ILE A 119 7.42 -23.46 18.31
N ALA A 120 7.26 -23.18 19.59
CA ALA A 120 5.96 -22.81 20.16
C ALA A 120 5.89 -21.31 20.47
N LEU A 121 4.71 -20.74 20.28
CA LEU A 121 4.41 -19.34 20.57
C LEU A 121 3.12 -19.26 21.39
N ALA A 122 3.23 -18.69 22.59
CA ALA A 122 2.08 -18.61 23.49
C ALA A 122 2.21 -17.49 24.51
N ARG A 123 1.07 -17.13 25.13
CA ARG A 123 1.08 -16.30 26.33
C ARG A 123 1.78 -17.06 27.43
N THR A 124 2.76 -16.45 28.09
CA THR A 124 3.58 -17.11 29.12
C THR A 124 2.70 -17.70 30.24
N LYS A 125 1.63 -17.00 30.62
CA LYS A 125 0.69 -17.46 31.66
C LYS A 125 -0.16 -18.67 31.25
N SER A 126 -0.31 -18.91 29.95
CA SER A 126 -1.13 -19.98 29.38
C SER A 126 -0.27 -21.14 28.85
N ALA A 127 1.06 -21.02 28.93
CA ALA A 127 2.00 -22.02 28.48
C ALA A 127 2.40 -22.95 29.64
N SER A 128 2.25 -24.25 29.42
CA SER A 128 2.73 -25.27 30.35
C SER A 128 4.26 -25.39 30.34
N TYR A 129 4.84 -25.71 31.49
CA TYR A 129 6.29 -25.93 31.60
C TYR A 129 6.74 -27.13 30.76
N GLU A 130 5.90 -28.16 30.67
CA GLU A 130 6.10 -29.37 29.90
C GLU A 130 6.25 -29.07 28.42
N LEU A 131 5.33 -28.28 27.84
CA LEU A 131 5.42 -27.88 26.43
C LEU A 131 6.67 -27.02 26.18
N VAL A 132 6.89 -26.01 27.02
CA VAL A 132 8.03 -25.08 26.91
C VAL A 132 9.36 -25.84 26.92
N SER A 133 9.47 -26.88 27.74
CA SER A 133 10.67 -27.71 27.85
C SER A 133 10.84 -28.70 26.69
N ALA A 134 9.75 -29.07 26.00
CA ALA A 134 9.78 -30.05 24.92
C ALA A 134 10.19 -29.46 23.56
N VAL A 135 9.80 -28.21 23.30
CA VAL A 135 10.06 -27.51 22.03
C VAL A 135 11.53 -27.09 21.88
N ASP A 136 11.95 -26.79 20.64
CA ASP A 136 13.33 -26.32 20.38
C ASP A 136 13.49 -24.82 20.65
N LEU A 137 12.40 -24.07 20.55
CA LEU A 137 12.32 -22.66 20.92
C LEU A 137 10.90 -22.35 21.40
N PHE A 138 10.80 -21.62 22.49
CA PHE A 138 9.55 -21.03 22.95
C PHE A 138 9.63 -19.51 22.80
N ILE A 139 8.60 -18.92 22.19
CA ILE A 139 8.47 -17.47 22.00
C ILE A 139 7.31 -16.95 22.86
N PRO A 140 7.59 -16.20 23.93
CA PRO A 140 6.57 -15.52 24.70
C PRO A 140 5.80 -14.51 23.84
N TYR A 141 4.48 -14.63 23.77
CA TYR A 141 3.64 -13.66 23.05
C TYR A 141 3.82 -12.23 23.60
N GLU A 142 4.04 -12.11 24.91
CA GLU A 142 4.29 -10.82 25.57
C GLU A 142 5.53 -10.10 25.01
N ASP A 143 6.55 -10.83 24.57
CA ASP A 143 7.76 -10.21 24.01
C ASP A 143 7.54 -9.68 22.60
N ILE A 144 6.61 -10.28 21.85
CA ILE A 144 6.16 -9.77 20.55
C ILE A 144 5.42 -8.44 20.76
N VAL A 145 4.48 -8.42 21.72
CA VAL A 145 3.67 -7.25 22.03
C VAL A 145 4.53 -6.11 22.61
N LYS A 146 5.51 -6.39 23.46
CA LYS A 146 6.43 -5.34 23.99
C LYS A 146 7.23 -4.65 22.89
N ASN A 147 7.54 -5.36 21.82
CA ASN A 147 8.29 -4.85 20.68
C ASN A 147 7.38 -4.26 19.59
N GLU A 148 6.06 -4.25 19.80
CA GLU A 148 5.11 -3.59 18.91
C GLU A 148 5.33 -2.07 18.98
N LYS A 149 5.42 -1.45 17.80
CA LYS A 149 5.38 0.01 17.72
C LYS A 149 3.93 0.45 17.93
N LEU A 150 3.70 1.36 18.88
CA LEU A 150 2.43 2.05 19.03
C LEU A 150 2.06 2.70 17.70
N THR A 151 1.10 2.08 17.01
CA THR A 151 0.42 2.62 15.85
C THR A 151 -0.97 3.04 16.30
N ASP A 152 -1.49 4.12 15.74
CA ASP A 152 -2.86 4.51 16.03
C ASP A 152 -3.80 3.36 15.59
N PRO A 153 -4.71 2.88 16.46
CA PRO A 153 -5.64 1.80 16.13
C PRO A 153 -6.43 2.05 14.84
N ILE A 154 -6.74 3.32 14.54
CA ILE A 154 -7.42 3.71 13.30
C ILE A 154 -6.52 3.52 12.09
N ASP A 155 -5.21 3.81 12.20
CA ASP A 155 -4.27 3.63 11.09
C ASP A 155 -4.13 2.15 10.73
N ARG A 156 -4.03 1.30 11.76
CA ARG A 156 -4.02 -0.15 11.58
C ARG A 156 -5.31 -0.67 10.93
N LEU A 157 -6.47 -0.23 11.43
CA LEU A 157 -7.75 -0.57 10.82
C LEU A 157 -7.83 -0.07 9.37
N ALA A 158 -7.28 1.12 9.08
CA ALA A 158 -7.26 1.70 7.75
C ALA A 158 -6.40 0.89 6.78
N GLU A 159 -5.22 0.41 7.20
CA GLU A 159 -4.37 -0.50 6.41
C GLU A 159 -5.09 -1.82 6.10
N GLU A 160 -5.78 -2.38 7.09
CA GLU A 160 -6.58 -3.57 6.89
C GLU A 160 -7.69 -3.31 5.85
N MET A 161 -8.48 -2.25 6.03
CA MET A 161 -9.55 -1.84 5.10
C MET A 161 -9.02 -1.64 3.68
N GLU A 162 -7.82 -1.08 3.53
CA GLU A 162 -7.17 -0.91 2.23
C GLU A 162 -6.90 -2.25 1.54
N ILE A 163 -6.36 -3.22 2.28
CA ILE A 163 -6.11 -4.57 1.78
C ILE A 163 -7.42 -5.26 1.40
N PHE A 164 -8.45 -5.15 2.24
CA PHE A 164 -9.78 -5.74 2.00
C PHE A 164 -10.40 -5.21 0.71
N LEU A 165 -10.40 -3.89 0.52
CA LEU A 165 -11.00 -3.23 -0.63
C LEU A 165 -10.24 -3.58 -1.91
N LYS A 166 -8.91 -3.53 -1.86
CA LYS A 166 -8.05 -3.88 -3.00
C LYS A 166 -8.26 -5.31 -3.48
N ARG A 167 -8.32 -6.28 -2.57
CA ARG A 167 -8.58 -7.70 -2.91
C ARG A 167 -10.00 -7.93 -3.44
N SER A 168 -10.95 -7.13 -3.00
CA SER A 168 -12.34 -7.18 -3.48
C SER A 168 -12.55 -6.44 -4.82
N GLY A 169 -11.50 -5.84 -5.38
CA GLY A 169 -11.59 -5.01 -6.59
C GLY A 169 -12.48 -3.77 -6.40
N LYS A 170 -12.61 -3.28 -5.16
CA LYS A 170 -13.42 -2.12 -4.81
C LYS A 170 -12.52 -0.91 -4.58
N GLU A 171 -13.00 0.26 -5.01
CA GLU A 171 -12.32 1.52 -4.76
C GLU A 171 -12.41 1.92 -3.29
N PHE A 172 -11.39 2.65 -2.83
CA PHE A 172 -11.31 3.16 -1.47
C PHE A 172 -12.22 4.38 -1.29
N THR A 173 -13.52 4.15 -1.12
CA THR A 173 -14.55 5.19 -0.93
C THR A 173 -15.20 5.08 0.44
N ILE A 174 -15.77 6.18 0.95
CA ILE A 174 -16.48 6.21 2.25
C ILE A 174 -17.60 5.16 2.27
N GLU A 175 -18.37 5.04 1.19
CA GLU A 175 -19.46 4.08 1.10
C GLU A 175 -18.97 2.63 1.19
N ASN A 176 -17.90 2.29 0.48
CA ASN A 176 -17.31 0.96 0.54
C ASN A 176 -16.69 0.71 1.93
N LEU A 177 -15.99 1.69 2.52
CA LEU A 177 -15.48 1.58 3.89
C LEU A 177 -16.60 1.27 4.89
N SER A 178 -17.69 2.04 4.89
CA SER A 178 -18.82 1.80 5.79
C SER A 178 -19.43 0.40 5.61
N ARG A 179 -19.56 -0.07 4.35
CA ARG A 179 -20.04 -1.43 4.06
C ARG A 179 -19.11 -2.52 4.63
N PHE A 180 -17.81 -2.38 4.43
CA PHE A 180 -16.83 -3.36 4.90
C PHE A 180 -16.75 -3.37 6.42
N LEU A 181 -16.66 -2.20 7.07
CA LEU A 181 -16.68 -2.08 8.53
C LEU A 181 -17.93 -2.74 9.13
N SER A 182 -19.09 -2.56 8.50
CA SER A 182 -20.33 -3.22 8.90
C SER A 182 -20.27 -4.74 8.72
N SER A 183 -19.77 -5.22 7.57
CA SER A 183 -19.67 -6.66 7.28
C SER A 183 -18.79 -7.43 8.27
N PHE A 184 -17.77 -6.75 8.80
CA PHE A 184 -16.85 -7.27 9.83
C PHE A 184 -17.35 -7.07 11.26
N ASN A 185 -18.54 -6.50 11.45
CA ASN A 185 -19.09 -6.18 12.78
C ASN A 185 -18.13 -5.32 13.62
N VAL A 186 -17.45 -4.35 12.99
CA VAL A 186 -16.55 -3.44 13.70
C VAL A 186 -17.36 -2.61 14.70
N ASN A 187 -16.85 -2.48 15.93
CA ASN A 187 -17.47 -1.63 16.94
C ASN A 187 -16.82 -0.24 16.91
N PRO A 188 -17.52 0.82 16.47
CA PRO A 188 -16.96 2.17 16.35
C PRO A 188 -16.51 2.75 17.69
N SER A 189 -17.13 2.36 18.82
CA SER A 189 -16.77 2.91 20.13
C SER A 189 -15.37 2.51 20.58
N LYS A 190 -14.82 1.40 20.05
CA LYS A 190 -13.41 1.01 20.26
C LYS A 190 -12.41 2.01 19.66
N TYR A 191 -12.87 2.85 18.73
CA TYR A 191 -12.07 3.85 18.03
C TYR A 191 -12.47 5.28 18.42
N GLY A 192 -13.22 5.44 19.52
CA GLY A 192 -13.61 6.75 20.05
C GLY A 192 -14.72 7.46 19.27
N VAL A 193 -15.45 6.74 18.40
CA VAL A 193 -16.54 7.31 17.58
C VAL A 193 -17.85 6.55 17.77
N ASN A 194 -18.97 7.17 17.40
CA ASN A 194 -20.30 6.60 17.69
C ASN A 194 -20.87 5.79 16.52
N THR A 195 -20.44 6.09 15.29
CA THR A 195 -21.00 5.47 14.08
C THR A 195 -19.92 4.91 13.17
N LEU A 196 -20.27 3.86 12.41
CA LEU A 196 -19.40 3.31 11.36
C LEU A 196 -19.17 4.28 10.20
N HIS A 197 -20.12 5.19 9.97
CA HIS A 197 -19.98 6.23 8.95
C HIS A 197 -18.89 7.23 9.35
N GLU A 198 -18.93 7.73 10.58
CA GLU A 198 -17.91 8.61 11.16
C GLU A 198 -16.52 7.94 11.15
N LEU A 199 -16.44 6.68 11.58
CA LEU A 199 -15.19 5.91 11.50
C LEU A 199 -14.67 5.81 10.05
N GLY A 200 -15.57 5.52 9.09
CA GLY A 200 -15.25 5.46 7.67
C GLY A 200 -14.76 6.81 7.11
N GLN A 201 -15.34 7.93 7.56
CA GLN A 201 -14.89 9.27 7.20
C GLN A 201 -13.48 9.56 7.73
N ILE A 202 -13.17 9.21 8.99
CA ILE A 202 -11.84 9.40 9.56
C ILE A 202 -10.80 8.57 8.79
N ILE A 203 -11.12 7.30 8.48
CA ILE A 203 -10.23 6.44 7.70
C ILE A 203 -10.00 7.03 6.30
N TYR A 204 -11.05 7.49 5.63
CA TYR A 204 -10.96 8.10 4.31
C TYR A 204 -10.17 9.41 4.33
N GLU A 205 -10.38 10.24 5.34
CA GLU A 205 -9.63 11.47 5.59
C GLU A 205 -8.13 11.17 5.72
N ARG A 206 -7.76 10.19 6.53
CA ARG A 206 -6.35 9.82 6.76
C ARG A 206 -5.68 9.18 5.54
N LYS A 207 -6.38 8.30 4.81
CA LYS A 207 -5.79 7.52 3.69
C LYS A 207 -5.89 8.20 2.33
N VAL A 208 -6.83 9.12 2.14
CA VAL A 208 -7.10 9.73 0.83
C VAL A 208 -7.00 11.25 0.89
N GLN A 209 -7.84 11.91 1.69
CA GLN A 209 -7.96 13.37 1.61
C GLN A 209 -6.71 14.09 2.14
N LYS A 210 -6.21 13.72 3.32
CA LYS A 210 -5.01 14.32 3.91
C LYS A 210 -3.79 14.14 3.00
N PRO A 211 -3.44 12.93 2.52
CA PRO A 211 -2.34 12.77 1.56
C PRO A 211 -2.48 13.64 0.32
N GLU A 212 -3.67 13.72 -0.28
CA GLU A 212 -3.91 14.59 -1.46
C GLU A 212 -3.78 16.08 -1.13
N ARG A 213 -4.26 16.54 0.03
CA ARG A 213 -4.04 17.92 0.50
C ARG A 213 -2.55 18.22 0.70
N LEU A 214 -1.82 17.30 1.35
CA LEU A 214 -0.39 17.46 1.60
C LEU A 214 0.42 17.59 0.31
N LYS A 215 0.05 16.90 -0.78
CA LYS A 215 0.67 17.11 -2.11
C LYS A 215 0.52 18.56 -2.59
N GLY A 216 -0.64 19.19 -2.33
CA GLY A 216 -0.87 20.58 -2.67
C GLY A 216 -0.06 21.55 -1.82
N ILE A 217 -0.01 21.32 -0.51
CA ILE A 217 0.72 22.15 0.43
C ILE A 217 2.23 22.07 0.16
N LYS A 218 2.77 20.87 -0.09
CA LYS A 218 4.18 20.69 -0.48
C LYS A 218 4.55 21.54 -1.70
N LEU A 219 3.74 21.51 -2.75
CA LEU A 219 3.95 22.33 -3.95
C LEU A 219 3.91 23.83 -3.66
N ALA A 220 2.94 24.28 -2.86
CA ALA A 220 2.82 25.69 -2.48
C ALA A 220 4.04 26.15 -1.66
N LEU A 221 4.48 25.34 -0.69
CA LEU A 221 5.70 25.60 0.10
C LEU A 221 6.92 25.72 -0.81
N LEU A 222 7.15 24.75 -1.70
CA LEU A 222 8.28 24.79 -2.64
C LEU A 222 8.23 26.06 -3.50
N ARG A 223 7.07 26.41 -4.05
CA ARG A 223 6.93 27.62 -4.88
C ARG A 223 7.24 28.89 -4.09
N SER A 224 6.71 29.03 -2.88
CA SER A 224 6.94 30.23 -2.06
C SER A 224 8.38 30.31 -1.52
N ILE A 225 9.06 29.17 -1.28
CA ILE A 225 10.49 29.18 -0.96
C ILE A 225 11.31 29.66 -2.17
N ILE A 226 10.99 29.19 -3.40
CA ILE A 226 11.75 29.54 -4.61
C ILE A 226 11.55 31.00 -5.02
N PHE A 227 10.30 31.48 -4.99
CA PHE A 227 9.93 32.74 -5.64
C PHE A 227 9.54 33.86 -4.69
N GLU A 228 9.21 33.54 -3.44
CA GLU A 228 8.63 34.49 -2.47
C GLU A 228 9.50 34.60 -1.19
N ASN A 229 10.68 33.97 -1.17
CA ASN A 229 11.63 33.96 -0.03
C ASN A 229 10.99 33.54 1.30
N LEU A 230 10.10 32.53 1.26
CA LEU A 230 9.46 31.97 2.45
C LEU A 230 10.50 31.48 3.47
N ASN A 231 10.31 31.84 4.73
CA ASN A 231 11.19 31.49 5.85
C ASN A 231 10.35 31.30 7.14
N GLU A 232 10.98 30.97 8.26
CA GLU A 232 10.26 30.71 9.51
C GLU A 232 9.43 31.90 9.99
N SER A 233 9.93 33.13 9.79
CA SER A 233 9.22 34.35 10.22
C SER A 233 7.99 34.66 9.36
N THR A 234 8.02 34.31 8.08
CA THR A 234 6.92 34.57 7.11
C THR A 234 5.98 33.37 6.94
N LEU A 235 6.32 32.21 7.50
CA LEU A 235 5.48 31.00 7.46
C LEU A 235 4.07 31.22 8.02
N PRO A 236 3.84 31.96 9.13
CA PRO A 236 2.48 32.21 9.62
C PRO A 236 1.60 32.97 8.62
N ASP A 237 2.16 33.95 7.92
CA ASP A 237 1.43 34.73 6.90
C ASP A 237 1.11 33.85 5.68
N PHE A 238 2.07 33.05 5.22
CA PHE A 238 1.85 32.06 4.15
C PHE A 238 0.69 31.10 4.48
N ILE A 239 0.63 30.59 5.72
CA ILE A 239 -0.44 29.68 6.16
C ILE A 239 -1.80 30.38 6.09
N LYS A 240 -1.86 31.63 6.58
CA LYS A 240 -3.07 32.44 6.60
C LYS A 240 -3.56 32.80 5.20
N ASP A 241 -2.65 33.26 4.34
CA ASP A 241 -2.98 33.72 2.98
C ASP A 241 -3.49 32.59 2.08
N ASN A 242 -3.00 31.36 2.30
CA ASN A 242 -3.43 30.17 1.58
C ASN A 242 -4.60 29.43 2.27
N ASN A 243 -5.05 29.89 3.45
CA ASN A 243 -6.06 29.23 4.27
C ASN A 243 -5.73 27.74 4.53
N PHE A 244 -4.48 27.45 4.88
CA PHE A 244 -4.02 26.11 5.21
C PHE A 244 -4.15 25.80 6.70
N ASP A 245 -4.34 24.52 7.01
CA ASP A 245 -4.25 24.03 8.39
C ASP A 245 -2.78 23.95 8.85
N LEU A 246 -2.49 24.44 10.06
CA LEU A 246 -1.14 24.49 10.62
C LEU A 246 -0.52 23.09 10.78
N SER A 247 -1.30 22.09 11.19
CA SER A 247 -0.83 20.72 11.37
C SER A 247 -0.44 20.11 10.02
N ASP A 248 -1.26 20.31 9.00
CA ASP A 248 -0.98 19.82 7.65
C ASP A 248 0.27 20.51 7.05
N VAL A 249 0.46 21.81 7.27
CA VAL A 249 1.67 22.54 6.81
C VAL A 249 2.92 22.04 7.50
N LYS A 250 2.89 21.85 8.82
CA LYS A 250 4.01 21.26 9.56
C LYS A 250 4.33 19.86 9.05
N THR A 251 3.31 19.02 8.89
CA THR A 251 3.47 17.66 8.36
C THR A 251 4.11 17.67 6.96
N ALA A 252 3.64 18.57 6.07
CA ALA A 252 4.21 18.72 4.73
C ALA A 252 5.67 19.17 4.76
N LEU A 253 6.01 20.13 5.62
CA LEU A 253 7.37 20.62 5.78
C LEU A 253 8.29 19.53 6.37
N ASP A 254 7.83 18.78 7.36
CA ASP A 254 8.57 17.66 7.95
C ASP A 254 8.89 16.60 6.88
N TYR A 255 7.94 16.27 6.00
CA TYR A 255 8.20 15.37 4.87
C TYR A 255 9.23 15.93 3.88
N LEU A 256 9.14 17.22 3.53
CA LEU A 256 10.13 17.85 2.66
C LEU A 256 11.54 17.84 3.28
N ILE A 257 11.64 17.99 4.60
CA ILE A 257 12.92 17.92 5.32
C ILE A 257 13.43 16.48 5.39
N SER A 258 12.58 15.51 5.73
CA SER A 258 12.97 14.10 5.81
C SER A 258 13.45 13.56 4.47
N ASP A 259 12.82 14.01 3.38
CA ASP A 259 13.18 13.63 2.02
C ASP A 259 14.38 14.43 1.48
N ASN A 260 15.00 15.27 2.33
CA ASN A 260 16.15 16.12 2.00
C ASN A 260 15.87 17.03 0.79
N VAL A 261 14.62 17.49 0.66
CA VAL A 261 14.16 18.46 -0.34
C VAL A 261 14.28 19.88 0.18
N VAL A 262 13.96 20.10 1.47
CA VAL A 262 14.11 21.39 2.15
C VAL A 262 15.11 21.25 3.30
N ARG A 263 15.95 22.26 3.49
CA ARG A 263 16.83 22.40 4.65
C ARG A 263 16.51 23.71 5.36
N ILE A 264 16.69 23.72 6.68
CA ILE A 264 16.55 24.93 7.49
C ILE A 264 17.94 25.36 7.93
N GLN A 265 18.31 26.59 7.62
CA GLN A 265 19.56 27.22 8.07
C GLN A 265 19.23 28.63 8.58
N ASP A 266 19.54 28.91 9.84
CA ASP A 266 19.34 30.22 10.48
C ASP A 266 17.93 30.82 10.25
N GLY A 267 16.89 29.98 10.35
CA GLY A 267 15.49 30.37 10.14
C GLY A 267 15.07 30.56 8.68
N THR A 268 15.98 30.33 7.73
CA THR A 268 15.72 30.37 6.28
C THR A 268 15.48 28.96 5.75
N PHE A 269 14.51 28.83 4.83
CA PHE A 269 14.27 27.60 4.11
C PHE A 269 15.05 27.58 2.80
N GLU A 270 15.87 26.56 2.62
CA GLU A 270 16.66 26.35 1.41
C GLU A 270 16.22 25.09 0.68
N ILE A 271 16.12 25.14 -0.64
CA ILE A 271 15.77 23.97 -1.44
C ILE A 271 17.02 23.24 -1.88
N ASN A 272 17.03 21.94 -1.62
CA ASN A 272 17.99 21.01 -2.16
C ASN A 272 17.42 20.35 -3.42
N ARG A 273 17.89 20.78 -4.60
CA ARG A 273 17.34 20.46 -5.92
C ARG A 273 17.76 19.07 -6.44
N THR A 274 17.45 18.04 -5.67
CA THR A 274 17.76 16.63 -5.98
C THR A 274 16.65 15.96 -6.80
N LYS A 275 16.82 14.69 -7.15
CA LYS A 275 15.74 13.85 -7.69
C LYS A 275 14.46 13.88 -6.84
N ALA A 276 14.59 13.90 -5.51
CA ALA A 276 13.43 13.93 -4.59
C ALA A 276 12.61 15.23 -4.74
N PHE A 277 13.27 16.36 -5.01
CA PHE A 277 12.62 17.64 -5.27
C PHE A 277 11.73 17.56 -6.53
N PHE A 278 12.27 17.05 -7.64
CA PHE A 278 11.51 16.90 -8.89
C PHE A 278 10.41 15.83 -8.77
N SER A 279 10.67 14.75 -8.04
CA SER A 279 9.64 13.74 -7.72
C SER A 279 8.48 14.36 -6.95
N THR A 280 8.77 15.18 -5.94
CA THR A 280 7.75 15.89 -5.15
C THR A 280 6.89 16.80 -6.02
N ILE A 281 7.49 17.46 -7.01
CA ILE A 281 6.74 18.29 -7.97
C ILE A 281 5.75 17.45 -8.80
N LEU A 282 6.15 16.22 -9.13
CA LEU A 282 5.35 15.27 -9.90
C LEU A 282 4.39 14.42 -9.06
N ASP A 283 4.32 14.56 -7.72
CA ASP A 283 3.42 13.76 -6.87
C ASP A 283 1.93 13.85 -7.29
N LYS A 284 1.52 14.99 -7.87
CA LYS A 284 0.18 15.21 -8.42
C LYS A 284 0.00 14.67 -9.85
N TYR A 285 1.09 14.33 -10.51
CA TYR A 285 1.18 13.91 -11.90
C TYR A 285 1.99 12.61 -11.99
N PRO A 286 1.49 11.50 -11.41
CA PRO A 286 2.22 10.24 -11.39
C PRO A 286 2.57 9.81 -12.81
N VAL A 287 3.84 9.46 -13.02
CA VAL A 287 4.37 9.02 -14.30
C VAL A 287 5.28 7.83 -14.14
N VAL A 288 4.97 6.77 -14.87
CA VAL A 288 5.80 5.57 -15.02
C VAL A 288 6.03 5.38 -16.51
N TYR A 289 7.30 5.46 -16.94
CA TYR A 289 7.68 5.47 -18.36
C TYR A 289 7.02 4.36 -19.19
N THR A 290 7.14 3.10 -18.74
CA THR A 290 6.60 1.95 -19.46
C THR A 290 5.07 1.98 -19.57
N HIS A 291 4.40 2.39 -18.49
CA HIS A 291 2.94 2.50 -18.46
C HIS A 291 2.45 3.62 -19.37
N LEU A 292 3.07 4.80 -19.34
CA LEU A 292 2.71 5.91 -20.22
C LEU A 292 2.95 5.57 -21.69
N LEU A 293 4.08 4.92 -22.00
CA LEU A 293 4.39 4.50 -23.36
C LEU A 293 3.32 3.53 -23.91
N GLU A 294 3.00 2.47 -23.16
CA GLU A 294 1.95 1.52 -23.53
C GLU A 294 0.57 2.19 -23.64
N PHE A 295 0.26 3.11 -22.71
CA PHE A 295 -0.97 3.89 -22.71
C PHE A 295 -1.12 4.70 -24.00
N VAL A 296 -0.11 5.48 -24.38
CA VAL A 296 -0.09 6.31 -25.58
C VAL A 296 -0.29 5.46 -26.84
N GLU A 297 0.40 4.32 -26.95
CA GLU A 297 0.28 3.43 -28.10
C GLU A 297 -1.11 2.81 -28.24
N LYS A 298 -1.72 2.38 -27.13
CA LYS A 298 -3.08 1.86 -27.10
C LYS A 298 -4.10 2.93 -27.46
N VAL A 299 -3.98 4.13 -26.90
CA VAL A 299 -4.84 5.26 -27.23
C VAL A 299 -4.75 5.60 -28.72
N TYR A 300 -3.53 5.70 -29.26
CA TYR A 300 -3.32 5.97 -30.68
C TYR A 300 -4.01 4.93 -31.56
N LYS A 301 -3.81 3.63 -31.27
CA LYS A 301 -4.47 2.53 -31.99
C LYS A 301 -6.00 2.58 -31.88
N ALA A 302 -6.54 2.92 -30.71
CA ALA A 302 -7.98 2.99 -30.50
C ALA A 302 -8.65 4.12 -31.30
N PHE A 303 -8.04 5.31 -31.33
CA PHE A 303 -8.53 6.45 -32.11
C PHE A 303 -8.37 6.22 -33.63
N THR A 304 -7.20 5.75 -34.07
CA THR A 304 -6.94 5.51 -35.51
C THR A 304 -7.79 4.38 -36.09
N ALA A 305 -8.10 3.35 -35.29
CA ALA A 305 -9.06 2.30 -35.68
C ALA A 305 -10.54 2.73 -35.57
N GLY A 306 -10.82 3.97 -35.12
CA GLY A 306 -12.18 4.47 -34.95
C GLY A 306 -12.98 3.79 -33.84
N LYS A 307 -12.32 3.03 -32.94
CA LYS A 307 -12.97 2.34 -31.81
C LYS A 307 -13.48 3.31 -30.76
N VAL A 308 -12.74 4.41 -30.58
CA VAL A 308 -13.13 5.53 -29.71
C VAL A 308 -13.13 6.81 -30.52
N LYS A 309 -14.04 7.71 -30.16
CA LYS A 309 -14.17 9.05 -30.75
C LYS A 309 -13.83 10.15 -29.74
N SER A 310 -13.78 9.85 -28.45
CA SER A 310 -13.52 10.81 -27.38
C SER A 310 -12.72 10.16 -26.26
N LEU A 311 -12.03 10.97 -25.45
CA LEU A 311 -11.15 10.47 -24.39
C LEU A 311 -11.91 9.72 -23.28
N ASN A 312 -13.14 10.12 -22.98
CA ASN A 312 -13.98 9.45 -21.96
C ASN A 312 -14.44 8.04 -22.36
N GLN A 313 -14.30 7.66 -23.64
CA GLN A 313 -14.60 6.30 -24.11
C GLN A 313 -13.44 5.33 -23.84
N LEU A 314 -12.27 5.83 -23.44
CA LEU A 314 -11.16 4.98 -23.00
C LEU A 314 -11.51 4.36 -21.65
N MET A 315 -11.45 3.02 -21.59
CA MET A 315 -11.80 2.27 -20.38
C MET A 315 -10.53 1.97 -19.58
N GLN A 316 -10.45 2.44 -18.34
CA GLN A 316 -9.28 2.19 -17.47
C GLN A 316 -8.89 0.72 -17.35
N SER A 317 -9.89 -0.18 -17.34
CA SER A 317 -9.70 -1.63 -17.26
C SER A 317 -8.81 -2.21 -18.38
N GLU A 318 -8.65 -1.50 -19.49
CA GLU A 318 -7.80 -1.94 -20.62
C GLU A 318 -6.30 -1.67 -20.41
N PHE A 319 -5.94 -0.86 -19.41
CA PHE A 319 -4.58 -0.35 -19.22
C PHE A 319 -3.83 -0.96 -18.04
N LYS A 320 -4.49 -1.71 -17.14
CA LYS A 320 -3.88 -2.33 -15.94
C LYS A 320 -3.04 -1.35 -15.08
N ILE A 321 -3.41 -0.08 -15.05
CA ILE A 321 -2.76 0.99 -14.28
C ILE A 321 -3.67 1.52 -13.17
N SER A 322 -3.09 2.21 -12.20
CA SER A 322 -3.84 2.84 -11.12
C SER A 322 -4.76 3.97 -11.62
N THR A 323 -5.77 4.32 -10.83
CA THR A 323 -6.73 5.40 -11.18
C THR A 323 -6.06 6.76 -11.26
N SER A 324 -5.03 7.01 -10.43
CA SER A 324 -4.25 8.26 -10.47
C SER A 324 -3.38 8.35 -11.72
N GLU A 325 -2.69 7.27 -12.10
CA GLU A 325 -1.94 7.19 -13.37
C GLU A 325 -2.87 7.36 -14.58
N PHE A 326 -3.99 6.65 -14.62
CA PHE A 326 -4.95 6.75 -15.73
C PHE A 326 -5.44 8.18 -15.94
N ARG A 327 -5.78 8.88 -14.85
CA ARG A 327 -6.18 10.30 -14.90
C ARG A 327 -5.02 11.20 -15.36
N SER A 328 -3.80 10.94 -14.88
CA SER A 328 -2.61 11.70 -15.28
C SER A 328 -2.30 11.53 -16.77
N TYR A 329 -2.33 10.29 -17.27
CA TYR A 329 -2.07 9.97 -18.68
C TYR A 329 -3.16 10.50 -19.61
N LEU A 330 -4.43 10.44 -19.20
CA LEU A 330 -5.51 11.09 -19.95
C LEU A 330 -5.30 12.60 -20.09
N GLU A 331 -4.87 13.28 -19.01
CA GLU A 331 -4.56 14.71 -19.08
C GLU A 331 -3.33 14.97 -19.95
N ALA A 332 -2.30 14.12 -19.90
CA ALA A 332 -1.14 14.20 -20.78
C ALA A 332 -1.51 14.08 -22.26
N ILE A 333 -2.37 13.12 -22.62
CA ILE A 333 -2.91 13.00 -24.00
C ILE A 333 -3.71 14.25 -24.38
N LYS A 334 -4.65 14.67 -23.54
CA LYS A 334 -5.50 15.85 -23.81
C LYS A 334 -4.67 17.11 -24.02
N ARG A 335 -3.57 17.27 -23.27
CA ARG A 335 -2.68 18.44 -23.29
C ARG A 335 -1.47 18.28 -24.21
N SER A 336 -1.38 17.17 -24.94
CA SER A 336 -0.27 16.87 -25.85
C SER A 336 -0.19 17.83 -27.04
N GLY A 337 -1.28 18.56 -27.36
CA GLY A 337 -1.39 19.36 -28.57
C GLY A 337 -1.61 18.51 -29.84
N CYS A 338 -1.80 17.21 -29.70
CA CYS A 338 -1.90 16.25 -30.81
C CYS A 338 -3.34 15.89 -31.17
N LEU A 339 -4.33 16.41 -30.44
CA LEU A 339 -5.75 16.18 -30.67
C LEU A 339 -6.41 17.46 -31.17
N LYS A 340 -7.32 17.31 -32.14
CA LYS A 340 -8.24 18.36 -32.58
C LYS A 340 -9.67 17.87 -32.53
N GLY A 341 -10.63 18.79 -32.40
CA GLY A 341 -12.03 18.49 -32.59
C GLY A 341 -12.26 17.94 -34.00
N ILE A 342 -13.38 17.25 -34.20
CA ILE A 342 -13.74 16.80 -35.56
C ILE A 342 -13.87 18.00 -36.52
N ASP A 343 -14.23 19.16 -35.98
CA ASP A 343 -14.31 20.48 -36.62
C ASP A 343 -12.97 21.24 -36.68
N ASP A 344 -11.86 20.59 -36.37
CA ASP A 344 -10.50 21.17 -36.30
C ASP A 344 -10.28 22.23 -35.19
N SER A 345 -11.17 22.29 -34.20
CA SER A 345 -10.99 23.12 -33.00
C SER A 345 -9.85 22.61 -32.10
N ASP A 346 -9.11 23.54 -31.49
CA ASP A 346 -8.01 23.20 -30.57
C ASP A 346 -8.50 22.95 -29.12
N TYR A 347 -9.76 23.26 -28.82
CA TYR A 347 -10.35 23.10 -27.49
C TYR A 347 -10.95 21.71 -27.30
N ILE A 348 -10.17 20.80 -26.73
CA ILE A 348 -10.58 19.41 -26.48
C ILE A 348 -11.09 19.23 -25.06
N SER A 349 -12.35 18.78 -24.93
CA SER A 349 -12.88 18.22 -23.68
C SER A 349 -12.74 16.69 -23.68
N TYR A 350 -12.95 16.05 -22.53
CA TYR A 350 -12.91 14.58 -22.46
C TYR A 350 -14.04 13.91 -23.24
N SER A 351 -15.20 14.58 -23.35
CA SER A 351 -16.42 13.99 -23.91
C SER A 351 -16.67 14.39 -25.36
N THR A 352 -16.06 15.46 -25.84
CA THR A 352 -16.19 15.94 -27.22
C THR A 352 -15.48 14.99 -28.17
N PRO A 353 -16.10 14.62 -29.30
CA PRO A 353 -15.43 13.88 -30.35
C PRO A 353 -14.17 14.61 -30.84
N ALA A 354 -13.07 13.88 -30.93
CA ALA A 354 -11.76 14.39 -31.34
C ALA A 354 -11.04 13.39 -32.26
N LYS A 355 -10.08 13.89 -33.03
CA LYS A 355 -9.18 13.12 -33.88
C LYS A 355 -7.74 13.41 -33.50
N ILE A 356 -6.88 12.39 -33.57
CA ILE A 356 -5.44 12.58 -33.47
C ILE A 356 -4.95 13.06 -34.84
N VAL A 357 -4.26 14.19 -34.88
CA VAL A 357 -3.86 14.88 -36.13
C VAL A 357 -2.37 14.70 -36.46
N THR A 358 -1.69 13.82 -35.76
CA THR A 358 -0.25 13.56 -35.91
C THR A 358 0.07 12.07 -35.83
N ASP A 359 1.33 11.70 -36.04
CA ASP A 359 1.80 10.32 -35.90
C ASP A 359 1.99 9.90 -34.43
N LEU A 360 2.24 8.61 -34.23
CA LEU A 360 2.45 8.04 -32.90
C LEU A 360 3.65 8.66 -32.19
N GLU A 361 4.72 8.96 -32.91
CA GLU A 361 5.96 9.51 -32.33
C GLU A 361 5.73 10.91 -31.76
N ASN A 362 5.02 11.77 -32.49
CA ASN A 362 4.67 13.10 -32.00
C ASN A 362 3.67 13.05 -30.84
N LEU A 363 2.74 12.08 -30.84
CA LEU A 363 1.85 11.88 -29.69
C LEU A 363 2.64 11.47 -28.44
N LYS A 364 3.62 10.56 -28.58
CA LYS A 364 4.55 10.19 -27.50
C LYS A 364 5.28 11.45 -27.01
N LEU A 365 5.91 12.21 -27.91
CA LEU A 365 6.61 13.43 -27.55
C LEU A 365 5.71 14.43 -26.81
N GLY A 366 4.49 14.68 -27.30
CA GLY A 366 3.53 15.58 -26.66
C GLY A 366 3.08 15.10 -25.27
N ALA A 367 2.88 13.78 -25.11
CA ALA A 367 2.49 13.19 -23.84
C ALA A 367 3.61 13.22 -22.79
N PHE A 368 4.86 12.94 -23.17
CA PHE A 368 6.00 13.04 -22.25
C PHE A 368 6.37 14.51 -21.95
N SER A 369 6.29 15.39 -22.95
CA SER A 369 6.47 16.85 -22.78
C SER A 369 5.54 17.45 -21.74
N TYR A 370 4.33 16.90 -21.58
CA TYR A 370 3.39 17.35 -20.56
C TYR A 370 4.00 17.35 -19.16
N TYR A 371 4.74 16.29 -18.79
CA TYR A 371 5.35 16.15 -17.46
C TYR A 371 6.50 17.13 -17.25
N VAL A 372 7.34 17.32 -18.26
CA VAL A 372 8.40 18.34 -18.22
C VAL A 372 7.78 19.73 -18.07
N LYS A 373 6.71 20.03 -18.81
CA LYS A 373 5.94 21.29 -18.66
C LYS A 373 5.31 21.44 -17.27
N ARG A 374 4.91 20.35 -16.60
CA ARG A 374 4.42 20.42 -15.20
C ARG A 374 5.54 20.81 -14.24
N ILE A 375 6.75 20.30 -14.44
CA ILE A 375 7.93 20.72 -13.66
C ILE A 375 8.24 22.19 -13.90
N LEU A 376 8.34 22.59 -15.16
CA LEU A 376 8.66 23.97 -15.55
C LEU A 376 7.62 24.98 -15.07
N ALA A 377 6.36 24.55 -14.91
CA ALA A 377 5.30 25.39 -14.34
C ALA A 377 5.48 25.65 -12.84
N GLN A 378 6.28 24.86 -12.12
CA GLN A 378 6.54 25.01 -10.68
C GLN A 378 7.93 25.56 -10.37
N THR A 379 8.90 25.45 -11.28
CA THR A 379 10.29 25.86 -11.04
C THR A 379 11.06 26.03 -12.35
N PHE A 380 12.16 26.80 -12.33
CA PHE A 380 13.18 26.74 -13.37
C PHE A 380 13.98 25.43 -13.27
N VAL A 381 14.65 25.00 -14.35
CA VAL A 381 15.47 23.79 -14.38
C VAL A 381 16.84 24.12 -14.96
N PHE A 382 17.91 23.75 -14.27
CA PHE A 382 19.27 23.92 -14.78
C PHE A 382 19.73 22.73 -15.62
N ARG A 383 20.77 22.94 -16.44
CA ARG A 383 21.26 21.91 -17.37
C ARG A 383 21.74 20.65 -16.64
N GLU A 384 22.37 20.81 -15.48
CA GLU A 384 22.88 19.72 -14.66
C GLU A 384 21.75 18.89 -14.03
N GLU A 385 20.56 19.47 -13.91
CA GLU A 385 19.38 18.84 -13.28
C GLU A 385 18.52 18.06 -14.28
N LEU A 386 18.76 18.24 -15.58
CA LEU A 386 18.08 17.53 -16.64
C LEU A 386 18.21 16.01 -16.51
N GLU A 387 19.31 15.54 -15.92
CA GLU A 387 19.54 14.10 -15.69
C GLU A 387 18.49 13.50 -14.75
N TYR A 388 18.06 14.25 -13.72
CA TYR A 388 17.00 13.80 -12.82
C TYR A 388 15.64 13.71 -13.52
N ILE A 389 15.34 14.67 -14.41
CA ILE A 389 14.10 14.66 -15.18
C ILE A 389 14.09 13.50 -16.18
N LYS A 390 15.22 13.27 -16.85
CA LYS A 390 15.43 12.14 -17.76
C LYS A 390 15.21 10.81 -17.04
N GLU A 391 15.77 10.66 -15.84
CA GLU A 391 15.58 9.45 -15.05
C GLU A 391 14.11 9.27 -14.59
N LEU A 392 13.49 10.32 -14.06
CA LEU A 392 12.13 10.26 -13.48
C LEU A 392 11.04 10.06 -14.52
N VAL A 393 11.10 10.78 -15.64
CA VAL A 393 10.02 10.85 -16.63
C VAL A 393 10.28 9.89 -17.79
N PHE A 394 11.54 9.72 -18.20
CA PHE A 394 11.93 9.00 -19.42
C PHE A 394 12.63 7.66 -19.14
N TYR A 395 12.86 7.30 -17.87
CA TYR A 395 13.60 6.08 -17.50
C TYR A 395 14.93 5.93 -18.26
N ASN A 396 15.63 7.05 -18.46
CA ASN A 396 16.89 7.14 -19.21
C ASN A 396 16.81 6.81 -20.72
N ASP A 397 15.62 6.87 -21.33
CA ASP A 397 15.48 6.90 -22.79
C ASP A 397 16.03 8.22 -23.36
N GLU A 398 17.29 8.19 -23.77
CA GLU A 398 18.04 9.35 -24.25
C GLU A 398 17.48 9.92 -25.55
N GLN A 399 16.99 9.05 -26.45
CA GLN A 399 16.47 9.50 -27.74
C GLN A 399 15.16 10.27 -27.58
N LEU A 400 14.22 9.72 -26.80
CA LEU A 400 12.94 10.38 -26.54
C LEU A 400 13.13 11.66 -25.72
N PHE A 401 14.03 11.62 -24.73
CA PHE A 401 14.38 12.78 -23.91
C PHE A 401 14.93 13.92 -24.76
N ASN A 402 15.96 13.67 -25.59
CA ASN A 402 16.59 14.72 -26.40
C ASN A 402 15.59 15.36 -27.37
N LYS A 403 14.78 14.56 -28.07
CA LYS A 403 13.71 15.07 -28.94
C LYS A 403 12.70 15.93 -28.17
N CYS A 404 12.32 15.49 -26.96
CA CYS A 404 11.38 16.23 -26.11
C CYS A 404 11.97 17.59 -25.68
N ILE A 405 13.25 17.63 -25.28
CA ILE A 405 13.91 18.88 -24.88
C ILE A 405 14.09 19.82 -26.06
N GLU A 406 14.49 19.31 -27.23
CA GLU A 406 14.59 20.11 -28.46
C GLU A 406 13.25 20.77 -28.81
N GLN A 407 12.14 20.02 -28.73
CA GLN A 407 10.80 20.54 -28.98
C GLN A 407 10.34 21.59 -27.96
N LEU A 408 10.84 21.53 -26.71
CA LEU A 408 10.49 22.50 -25.67
C LEU A 408 11.32 23.79 -25.75
N ILE A 409 12.48 23.75 -26.40
CA ILE A 409 13.38 24.89 -26.60
C ILE A 409 13.05 25.64 -27.90
N ALA A 410 12.59 24.92 -28.92
CA ALA A 410 12.12 25.48 -30.19
C ALA A 410 10.81 26.28 -30.01
#